data_AF-A0A9R0U760-F1
#
_entry.id   AF-A0A9R0U760-F1
#
_cell.length_a   1.000
_cell.length_b   1.000
_cell.length_c   1.000
_cell.angle_alpha   90.00
_cell.angle_beta   90.00
_cell.angle_gamma   90.00
#
_symmetry.space_group_name_H-M   'P 1'
#
loop_
_entity.id
_entity.type
_entity.pdbx_description
1 polymer ?
#
loop_
_entity_poly.entity_id
_entity_poly.type
_entity_poly.pdbx_seq_one_letter_code
_entity_poly.pdbx_strand_id
1 'polypeptide(L)'
;MVPSVDKGIHAHRESGDTLHTYVSLSRPPEWFAAIDFTDPAAAAARIAAEFDGWAPELTALITDGDTEPVLRPQYTLPIGHRWARVPGVTLIGDAAHLMPANGEGANLAMLDGAELAVALAAHPGDAEAALTEYEQAMFPRSAKVGAEGKRFDELLAGVGEDDVPRILIDAFREFTGAARES
;
A
#
# COMPACT_ATOMS: atom_id res chain seq x y z
N MET A 1 3.54 -9.08 11.13
CA MET A 1 4.38 -8.66 9.99
C MET A 1 5.81 -9.05 10.31
N VAL A 2 6.49 -9.72 9.38
CA VAL A 2 7.93 -9.97 9.45
C VAL A 2 8.55 -9.35 8.19
N PRO A 3 9.16 -8.16 8.28
CA PRO A 3 9.77 -7.50 7.13
C PRO A 3 11.27 -7.82 7.03
N SER A 4 11.79 -7.78 5.82
CA SER A 4 13.21 -7.90 5.47
C SER A 4 13.45 -7.13 4.17
N VAL A 5 14.72 -6.95 3.80
CA VAL A 5 15.07 -6.24 2.58
C VAL A 5 14.37 -6.87 1.38
N ASP A 6 13.59 -6.07 0.66
CA ASP A 6 12.81 -6.44 -0.53
C ASP A 6 11.78 -7.57 -0.34
N LYS A 7 11.45 -7.99 0.88
CA LYS A 7 10.48 -9.07 1.12
C LYS A 7 9.81 -9.03 2.49
N GLY A 8 8.59 -9.55 2.59
CA GLY A 8 7.90 -9.64 3.87
C GLY A 8 6.68 -10.53 3.86
N ILE A 9 6.29 -10.97 5.06
CA ILE A 9 5.03 -11.71 5.28
C ILE A 9 4.17 -10.92 6.25
N HIS A 10 2.93 -10.66 5.83
CA HIS A 10 1.89 -10.02 6.62
C HIS A 10 0.76 -11.02 6.78
N ALA A 11 0.32 -11.25 8.01
CA ALA A 11 -0.83 -12.11 8.26
C ALA A 11 -1.72 -11.48 9.32
N HIS A 12 -3.03 -11.63 9.16
CA HIS A 12 -4.02 -11.24 10.16
C HIS A 12 -5.08 -12.32 10.28
N ARG A 13 -5.58 -12.51 11.51
CA ARG A 13 -6.64 -13.47 11.80
C ARG A 13 -7.99 -12.81 11.55
N GLU A 14 -8.84 -13.50 10.80
CA GLU A 14 -10.22 -13.13 10.54
C GLU A 14 -11.19 -13.99 11.37
N SER A 15 -12.49 -13.78 11.21
CA SER A 15 -13.51 -14.64 11.81
C SER A 15 -13.47 -16.05 11.18
N GLY A 16 -14.05 -17.04 11.87
CA GLY A 16 -14.15 -18.41 11.34
C GLY A 16 -12.80 -19.13 11.24
N ASP A 17 -11.87 -18.86 12.17
CA ASP A 17 -10.54 -19.49 12.22
C ASP A 17 -9.72 -19.34 10.94
N THR A 18 -10.01 -18.30 10.15
CA THR A 18 -9.28 -17.98 8.92
C THR A 18 -8.06 -17.12 9.24
N LEU A 19 -6.91 -17.50 8.68
CA LEU A 19 -5.71 -16.68 8.66
C LEU A 19 -5.50 -16.19 7.23
N HIS A 20 -5.50 -14.88 7.05
CA HIS A 20 -5.21 -14.26 5.74
C HIS A 20 -3.74 -13.88 5.70
N THR A 21 -3.04 -14.29 4.63
CA THR A 21 -1.61 -14.02 4.44
C THR A 21 -1.37 -13.24 3.16
N TYR A 22 -0.55 -12.19 3.26
CA TYR A 22 0.04 -11.48 2.14
C TYR A 22 1.55 -11.69 2.15
N VAL A 23 2.09 -12.07 1.00
CA VAL A 23 3.53 -12.17 0.76
C VAL A 23 3.93 -11.04 -0.17
N SER A 24 4.84 -10.19 0.30
CA SER A 24 5.35 -9.04 -0.44
C SER A 24 6.76 -9.34 -0.93
N LEU A 25 7.04 -9.08 -2.21
CA LEU A 25 8.35 -9.21 -2.84
C LEU A 25 8.61 -8.00 -3.75
N SER A 26 9.78 -7.39 -3.62
CA SER A 26 10.29 -6.38 -4.54
C SER A 26 11.24 -7.05 -5.54
N ARG A 27 10.72 -7.39 -6.71
CA ARG A 27 11.47 -8.04 -7.80
C ARG A 27 11.12 -7.37 -9.14
N PRO A 28 12.02 -7.44 -10.13
CA PRO A 28 11.70 -6.95 -11.47
C PRO A 28 10.47 -7.66 -12.06
N PRO A 29 9.63 -6.99 -12.87
CA PRO A 29 8.42 -7.59 -13.45
C PRO A 29 8.65 -8.90 -14.19
N GLU A 30 9.79 -9.03 -14.89
CA GLU A 30 10.19 -10.23 -15.62
C GLU A 30 10.41 -11.45 -14.72
N TRP A 31 10.78 -11.22 -13.45
CA TRP A 31 10.92 -12.28 -12.47
C TRP A 31 9.56 -12.90 -12.15
N PHE A 32 8.54 -12.07 -11.96
CA PHE A 32 7.16 -12.53 -11.73
C PHE A 32 6.56 -13.17 -12.97
N ALA A 33 6.83 -12.62 -14.16
CA ALA A 33 6.35 -13.15 -15.43
C ALA A 33 6.92 -14.55 -15.75
N ALA A 34 8.05 -14.92 -15.15
CA ALA A 34 8.64 -16.24 -15.29
C ALA A 34 8.00 -17.31 -14.38
N ILE A 35 7.12 -16.93 -13.45
CA ILE A 35 6.40 -17.85 -12.56
C ILE A 35 5.08 -18.23 -13.21
N ASP A 36 4.86 -19.54 -13.38
CA ASP A 36 3.57 -20.06 -13.82
C ASP A 36 2.61 -20.18 -12.64
N PHE A 37 1.75 -19.17 -12.47
CA PHE A 37 0.69 -19.18 -11.45
C PHE A 37 -0.47 -20.15 -11.77
N THR A 38 -0.48 -20.79 -12.94
CA THR A 38 -1.42 -21.88 -13.24
C THR A 38 -0.98 -23.23 -12.66
N ASP A 39 0.25 -23.31 -12.14
CA ASP A 39 0.71 -24.36 -11.23
C ASP A 39 0.92 -23.77 -9.81
N PRO A 40 -0.13 -23.76 -8.96
CA PRO A 40 -0.08 -23.18 -7.62
C PRO A 40 1.04 -23.74 -6.74
N ALA A 41 1.32 -25.03 -6.84
CA ALA A 41 2.33 -25.70 -6.02
C ALA A 41 3.74 -25.26 -6.42
N ALA A 42 4.02 -25.22 -7.74
CA ALA A 42 5.31 -24.73 -8.23
C ALA A 42 5.50 -23.23 -7.94
N ALA A 43 4.44 -22.42 -8.10
CA ALA A 43 4.47 -21.00 -7.77
C ALA A 43 4.75 -20.76 -6.28
N ALA A 44 4.04 -21.45 -5.39
CA ALA A 44 4.25 -21.36 -3.94
C ALA A 44 5.67 -21.79 -3.54
N ALA A 45 6.17 -22.90 -4.08
CA ALA A 45 7.54 -23.35 -3.84
C ALA A 45 8.59 -22.33 -4.32
N ARG A 46 8.38 -21.73 -5.51
CA ARG A 46 9.27 -20.70 -6.05
C ARG A 46 9.29 -19.46 -5.18
N ILE A 47 8.13 -19.01 -4.68
CA ILE A 47 8.01 -17.86 -3.78
C ILE A 47 8.65 -18.17 -2.42
N ALA A 48 8.36 -19.34 -1.85
CA ALA A 48 8.92 -19.76 -0.56
C ALA A 48 10.45 -19.85 -0.59
N ALA A 49 11.05 -20.19 -1.73
CA ALA A 49 12.51 -20.19 -1.89
C ALA A 49 13.15 -18.80 -1.73
N GLU A 50 12.41 -17.70 -1.93
CA GLU A 50 12.92 -16.35 -1.62
C GLU A 50 13.05 -16.11 -0.11
N PHE A 51 12.47 -16.97 0.72
CA PHE A 51 12.51 -16.91 2.19
C PHE A 51 13.44 -17.97 2.79
N ASP A 52 14.45 -18.43 2.04
CA ASP A 52 15.47 -19.34 2.59
C ASP A 52 16.08 -18.79 3.90
N GLY A 53 16.26 -19.68 4.88
CA GLY A 53 16.71 -19.35 6.24
C GLY A 53 15.61 -18.82 7.18
N TRP A 54 14.37 -18.63 6.74
CA TRP A 54 13.26 -18.27 7.63
C TRP A 54 12.72 -19.49 8.38
N ALA A 55 12.06 -19.23 9.52
CA ALA A 55 11.43 -20.29 10.31
C ALA A 55 10.39 -21.06 9.48
N PRO A 56 10.33 -22.41 9.58
CA PRO A 56 9.38 -23.21 8.82
C PRO A 56 7.92 -22.79 9.01
N GLU A 57 7.55 -22.30 10.18
CA GLU A 57 6.21 -21.82 10.48
C GLU A 57 5.83 -20.56 9.68
N LEU A 58 6.82 -19.75 9.27
CA LEU A 58 6.58 -18.58 8.43
C LEU A 58 6.48 -18.98 6.95
N THR A 59 7.29 -19.92 6.48
CA THR A 59 7.21 -20.41 5.09
C THR A 59 6.01 -21.32 4.86
N ALA A 60 5.48 -21.95 5.91
CA ALA A 60 4.20 -22.66 5.90
C ALA A 60 3.03 -21.73 5.53
N LEU A 61 3.09 -20.45 5.89
CA LEU A 61 2.08 -19.45 5.48
C LEU A 61 2.03 -19.23 3.95
N ILE A 62 3.05 -19.68 3.22
CA ILE A 62 3.15 -19.62 1.76
C ILE A 62 2.78 -20.97 1.13
N THR A 63 3.20 -22.07 1.76
CA THR A 63 3.19 -23.42 1.17
C THR A 63 1.97 -24.26 1.55
N ASP A 64 1.38 -24.01 2.72
CA ASP A 64 0.28 -24.80 3.29
C ASP A 64 -1.06 -24.02 3.26
N GLY A 65 -1.20 -23.04 2.36
CA GLY A 65 -2.42 -22.24 2.21
C GLY A 65 -3.55 -23.05 1.54
N ASP A 66 -4.79 -22.86 2.01
CA ASP A 66 -5.99 -23.50 1.43
C ASP A 66 -6.43 -22.88 0.09
N THR A 67 -5.79 -21.78 -0.33
CA THR A 67 -6.11 -21.03 -1.55
C THR A 67 -4.89 -20.89 -2.45
N GLU A 68 -5.14 -20.81 -3.76
CA GLU A 68 -4.09 -20.61 -4.75
C GLU A 68 -3.45 -19.21 -4.58
N PRO A 69 -2.12 -19.08 -4.75
CA PRO A 69 -1.45 -17.80 -4.68
C PRO A 69 -1.91 -16.89 -5.83
N VAL A 70 -2.41 -15.71 -5.49
CA VAL A 70 -2.82 -14.70 -6.46
C VAL A 70 -1.75 -13.61 -6.55
N LEU A 71 -1.07 -13.52 -7.69
CA LEU A 71 -0.15 -12.41 -7.96
C LEU A 71 -0.91 -11.09 -8.05
N ARG A 72 -0.52 -10.10 -7.24
CA ARG A 72 -1.08 -8.74 -7.27
C ARG A 72 0.05 -7.71 -7.40
N PRO A 73 0.36 -7.24 -8.62
CA PRO A 73 1.31 -6.16 -8.81
C PRO A 73 0.81 -4.88 -8.12
N GLN A 74 1.70 -4.19 -7.42
CA GLN A 74 1.41 -2.91 -6.78
C GLN A 74 1.84 -1.77 -7.71
N TYR A 75 0.94 -0.83 -7.96
CA TYR A 75 1.18 0.34 -8.79
C TYR A 75 0.97 1.60 -7.97
N THR A 76 1.64 2.68 -8.37
CA THR A 76 1.47 4.01 -7.78
C THR A 76 1.47 5.06 -8.88
N LEU A 77 0.77 6.17 -8.64
CA LEU A 77 0.93 7.39 -9.41
C LEU A 77 2.12 8.19 -8.87
N PRO A 78 2.76 9.04 -9.69
CA PRO A 78 3.79 9.95 -9.21
C PRO A 78 3.28 10.81 -8.05
N ILE A 79 4.10 11.00 -7.01
CA ILE A 79 3.74 11.92 -5.92
C ILE A 79 3.51 13.32 -6.49
N GLY A 80 2.38 13.92 -6.14
CA GLY A 80 1.97 15.22 -6.68
C GLY A 80 1.48 15.15 -8.13
N HIS A 81 1.04 13.98 -8.60
CA HIS A 81 0.40 13.81 -9.89
C HIS A 81 -0.75 14.81 -10.08
N ARG A 82 -0.81 15.39 -11.28
CA ARG A 82 -1.80 16.37 -11.72
C ARG A 82 -2.12 16.11 -13.18
N TRP A 83 -3.29 16.55 -13.61
CA TRP A 83 -3.76 16.45 -14.99
C TRP A 83 -4.18 17.81 -15.54
N ALA A 84 -4.27 17.89 -16.87
CA ALA A 84 -4.94 19.00 -17.52
C ALA A 84 -6.46 18.87 -17.31
N ARG A 85 -7.11 19.96 -16.88
CA ARG A 85 -8.56 20.00 -16.66
C ARG A 85 -9.33 19.68 -17.94
N VAL A 86 -10.36 18.85 -17.81
CA VAL A 86 -11.39 18.59 -18.82
C VAL A 86 -12.73 19.06 -18.26
N PRO A 87 -13.47 19.94 -18.96
CA PRO A 87 -14.74 20.45 -18.45
C PRO A 87 -15.71 19.34 -18.03
N GLY A 88 -16.32 19.50 -16.86
CA GLY A 88 -17.30 18.58 -16.28
C GLY A 88 -16.75 17.26 -15.72
N VAL A 89 -15.43 17.05 -15.75
CA VAL A 89 -14.81 15.78 -15.32
C VAL A 89 -13.77 16.04 -14.23
N THR A 90 -13.77 15.25 -13.16
CA THR A 90 -12.64 15.15 -12.23
C THR A 90 -12.45 13.70 -11.78
N LEU A 91 -11.42 13.44 -10.99
CA LEU A 91 -11.07 12.11 -10.49
C LEU A 91 -11.07 12.13 -8.96
N ILE A 92 -11.40 10.98 -8.36
CA ILE A 92 -11.36 10.76 -6.91
C ILE A 92 -10.67 9.42 -6.60
N GLY A 93 -10.18 9.26 -5.37
CA GLY A 93 -9.57 8.02 -4.89
C GLY A 93 -8.37 7.57 -5.72
N ASP A 94 -8.21 6.26 -5.92
CA ASP A 94 -7.07 5.70 -6.65
C ASP A 94 -6.93 6.23 -8.07
N ALA A 95 -8.02 6.62 -8.72
CA ALA A 95 -7.96 7.23 -10.04
C ALA A 95 -7.23 8.59 -10.02
N ALA A 96 -7.34 9.34 -8.92
CA ALA A 96 -6.68 10.62 -8.73
C ALA A 96 -5.27 10.49 -8.14
N HIS A 97 -5.08 9.57 -7.20
CA HIS A 97 -3.87 9.55 -6.36
C HIS A 97 -3.51 8.17 -5.79
N LEU A 98 -3.65 7.10 -6.59
CA LEU A 98 -3.16 5.77 -6.22
C LEU A 98 -1.72 5.84 -5.65
N MET A 99 -1.56 5.31 -4.44
CA MET A 99 -0.34 5.41 -3.63
C MET A 99 -0.03 4.06 -2.96
N PRO A 100 1.18 3.87 -2.38
CA PRO A 100 1.52 2.63 -1.69
C PRO A 100 0.47 2.26 -0.62
N ALA A 101 0.21 0.96 -0.46
CA ALA A 101 -0.77 0.46 0.49
C ALA A 101 -0.32 0.71 1.94
N ASN A 102 -0.66 1.88 2.47
CA ASN A 102 -0.37 2.30 3.85
C ASN A 102 -1.63 2.32 4.75
N GLY A 103 -2.77 1.86 4.23
CA GLY A 103 -4.06 1.88 4.95
C GLY A 103 -4.88 3.16 4.77
N GLU A 104 -4.37 4.19 4.08
CA GLU A 104 -5.05 5.48 3.94
C GLU A 104 -5.91 5.62 2.67
N GLY A 105 -5.64 4.80 1.64
CA GLY A 105 -6.24 4.98 0.31
C GLY A 105 -7.78 5.02 0.30
N ALA A 106 -8.43 4.10 1.02
CA ALA A 106 -9.89 4.04 1.11
C ALA A 106 -10.48 5.25 1.85
N ASN A 107 -9.86 5.67 2.96
CA ASN A 107 -10.30 6.84 3.73
C ASN A 107 -10.16 8.12 2.89
N LEU A 108 -9.07 8.25 2.14
CA LEU A 108 -8.87 9.37 1.23
C LEU A 108 -9.89 9.41 0.10
N ALA A 109 -10.20 8.27 -0.51
CA ALA A 109 -11.23 8.18 -1.54
C ALA A 109 -12.62 8.59 -1.01
N MET A 110 -12.95 8.18 0.22
CA MET A 110 -14.19 8.60 0.88
C MET A 110 -14.21 10.11 1.17
N LEU A 111 -13.08 10.66 1.64
CA LEU A 111 -12.94 12.09 1.89
C LEU A 111 -13.07 12.90 0.60
N ASP A 112 -12.48 12.44 -0.50
CA ASP A 112 -12.63 13.07 -1.81
C ASP A 112 -14.09 13.15 -2.24
N GLY A 113 -14.83 12.05 -2.11
CA GLY A 113 -16.25 12.02 -2.46
C GLY A 113 -17.07 13.00 -1.62
N ALA A 114 -16.76 13.11 -0.32
CA ALA A 114 -17.43 14.04 0.59
C ALA A 114 -17.12 15.50 0.22
N GLU A 115 -15.85 15.85 0.02
CA GLU A 115 -15.44 17.22 -0.33
C GLU A 115 -15.97 17.65 -1.69
N LEU A 116 -15.93 16.75 -2.68
CA LEU A 116 -16.50 17.00 -4.00
C LEU A 116 -18.02 17.26 -3.91
N ALA A 117 -18.74 16.45 -3.12
CA ALA A 117 -20.18 16.64 -2.92
C ALA A 117 -20.48 18.00 -2.24
N VAL A 118 -19.69 18.39 -1.25
CA VAL A 118 -19.82 19.70 -0.57
C VAL A 118 -19.56 20.84 -1.56
N ALA A 119 -18.50 20.77 -2.36
CA ALA A 119 -18.19 21.79 -3.35
C ALA A 119 -19.31 21.91 -4.40
N LEU A 120 -19.83 20.80 -4.92
CA LEU A 120 -20.94 20.80 -5.87
C LEU A 120 -22.21 21.43 -5.28
N ALA A 121 -22.50 21.16 -4.00
CA ALA A 121 -23.65 21.76 -3.32
C ALA A 121 -23.50 23.27 -3.08
N ALA A 122 -22.25 23.74 -2.87
CA ALA A 122 -21.94 25.16 -2.66
C ALA A 122 -22.00 26.01 -3.94
N HIS A 123 -21.81 25.39 -5.12
CA HIS A 123 -21.78 26.07 -6.42
C HIS A 123 -22.91 25.60 -7.37
N PRO A 124 -24.19 25.85 -7.05
CA PRO A 124 -25.31 25.41 -7.89
C PRO A 124 -25.25 26.05 -9.29
N GLY A 125 -25.18 25.21 -10.32
CA GLY A 125 -25.12 25.65 -11.72
C GLY A 125 -23.72 26.05 -12.20
N ASP A 126 -22.70 25.99 -11.35
CA ASP A 126 -21.30 26.25 -11.69
C ASP A 126 -20.42 25.08 -11.27
N ALA A 127 -20.50 23.99 -12.04
CA ALA A 127 -19.69 22.80 -11.79
C ALA A 127 -18.18 23.10 -11.90
N GLU A 128 -17.75 24.01 -12.75
CA GLU A 128 -16.32 24.30 -12.92
C GLU A 128 -15.72 24.98 -11.68
N ALA A 129 -16.46 25.88 -11.04
CA ALA A 129 -16.06 26.45 -9.76
C ALA A 129 -15.95 25.35 -8.67
N ALA A 130 -16.94 24.46 -8.57
CA ALA A 130 -16.92 23.35 -7.62
C ALA A 130 -15.72 22.41 -7.84
N LEU A 131 -15.47 21.99 -9.09
CA LEU A 131 -14.37 21.10 -9.42
C LEU A 131 -13.02 21.75 -9.14
N THR A 132 -12.89 23.05 -9.41
CA THR A 132 -11.67 23.81 -9.11
C THR A 132 -11.41 23.88 -7.61
N GLU A 133 -12.43 24.17 -6.80
CA GLU A 133 -12.32 24.20 -5.34
C GLU A 133 -11.91 22.83 -4.78
N TYR A 134 -12.60 21.77 -5.22
CA TYR A 134 -12.28 20.40 -4.82
C TYR A 134 -10.82 20.02 -5.16
N GLU A 135 -10.40 20.23 -6.41
CA GLU A 135 -9.05 19.85 -6.84
C GLU A 135 -7.96 20.66 -6.11
N GLN A 136 -8.20 21.93 -5.80
CA GLN A 136 -7.26 22.76 -5.02
C GLN A 136 -7.00 22.21 -3.61
N ALA A 137 -8.02 21.64 -2.96
CA ALA A 137 -7.88 21.02 -1.65
C ALA A 137 -7.26 19.61 -1.74
N MET A 138 -7.71 18.80 -2.70
CA MET A 138 -7.30 17.40 -2.84
C MET A 138 -5.81 17.26 -3.18
N PHE A 139 -5.30 18.01 -4.17
CA PHE A 139 -3.92 17.82 -4.64
C PHE A 139 -2.83 17.93 -3.55
N PRO A 140 -2.79 18.99 -2.71
CA PRO A 140 -1.77 19.08 -1.66
C PRO A 140 -1.93 18.01 -0.58
N ARG A 141 -3.18 17.62 -0.23
CA ARG A 141 -3.44 16.51 0.71
C ARG A 141 -2.84 15.21 0.16
N SER A 142 -3.21 14.84 -1.06
CA SER A 142 -2.82 13.56 -1.65
C SER A 142 -1.31 13.49 -1.89
N ALA A 143 -0.66 14.61 -2.26
CA ALA A 143 0.79 14.68 -2.36
C ALA A 143 1.50 14.44 -1.01
N LYS A 144 0.96 15.02 0.08
CA LYS A 144 1.49 14.81 1.43
C LYS A 144 1.38 13.34 1.84
N VAL A 145 0.18 12.75 1.75
CA VAL A 145 -0.03 11.36 2.17
C VAL A 145 0.76 10.38 1.29
N GLY A 146 0.85 10.64 -0.02
CA GLY A 146 1.69 9.82 -0.91
C GLY A 146 3.17 9.87 -0.54
N ALA A 147 3.70 11.03 -0.12
CA ALA A 147 5.08 11.15 0.35
C ALA A 147 5.31 10.43 1.69
N GLU A 148 4.36 10.50 2.62
CA GLU A 148 4.40 9.76 3.88
C GLU A 148 4.32 8.25 3.66
N GLY A 149 3.41 7.79 2.80
CA GLY A 149 3.27 6.38 2.41
C GLY A 149 4.53 5.84 1.73
N LYS A 150 5.14 6.60 0.83
CA LYS A 150 6.40 6.19 0.18
C LYS A 150 7.54 6.01 1.19
N ARG A 151 7.70 6.92 2.15
CA ARG A 151 8.74 6.79 3.19
C ARG A 151 8.52 5.57 4.06
N PHE A 152 7.26 5.28 4.40
CA PHE A 152 6.92 4.09 5.18
C PHE A 152 7.19 2.80 4.40
N ASP A 153 6.88 2.77 3.11
CA ASP A 153 7.19 1.64 2.23
C ASP A 153 8.71 1.41 2.10
N GLU A 154 9.50 2.47 1.86
CA GLU A 154 10.96 2.40 1.79
C GLU A 154 11.58 1.85 3.09
N LEU A 155 11.04 2.27 4.24
CA LEU A 155 11.44 1.78 5.56
C LEU A 155 11.17 0.27 5.72
N LEU A 156 9.97 -0.18 5.34
CA LEU A 156 9.58 -1.59 5.47
C LEU A 156 10.31 -2.49 4.47
N ALA A 157 10.60 -1.97 3.28
CA ALA A 157 11.36 -2.67 2.25
C ALA A 157 12.86 -2.69 2.53
N GLY A 158 13.35 -1.97 3.56
CA GLY A 158 14.76 -1.93 3.92
C GLY A 158 15.65 -1.27 2.86
N VAL A 159 15.09 -0.35 2.08
CA VAL A 159 15.83 0.32 1.00
C VAL A 159 16.96 1.16 1.60
N GLY A 160 18.20 0.70 1.41
CA GLY A 160 19.41 1.40 1.84
C GLY A 160 19.97 0.98 3.21
N GLU A 161 19.42 -0.04 3.87
CA GLU A 161 19.86 -0.47 5.21
C GLU A 161 19.86 -1.99 5.40
N ASP A 162 20.77 -2.49 6.25
CA ASP A 162 21.04 -3.93 6.42
C ASP A 162 20.19 -4.62 7.53
N ASP A 163 19.44 -3.88 8.37
CA ASP A 163 18.72 -4.45 9.54
C ASP A 163 17.33 -3.81 9.79
N VAL A 164 16.36 -4.10 8.91
CA VAL A 164 14.95 -3.64 9.03
C VAL A 164 14.33 -3.92 10.41
N PRO A 165 14.51 -5.12 11.02
CA PRO A 165 14.01 -5.38 12.37
C PRO A 165 14.57 -4.41 13.43
N ARG A 166 15.86 -4.05 13.37
CA ARG A 166 16.45 -3.09 14.30
C ARG A 166 15.84 -1.70 14.17
N ILE A 167 15.65 -1.24 12.94
CA ILE A 167 15.06 0.08 12.67
C ILE A 167 13.65 0.16 13.25
N LEU A 168 12.83 -0.88 13.05
CA LEU A 168 11.49 -0.92 13.63
C LEU A 168 11.52 -0.92 15.15
N ILE A 169 12.43 -1.68 15.76
CA ILE A 169 12.61 -1.68 17.23
C ILE A 169 12.97 -0.28 17.73
N ASP A 170 13.86 0.42 17.04
CA ASP A 170 14.31 1.75 17.47
C ASP A 170 13.21 2.81 17.24
N ALA A 171 12.46 2.74 16.14
CA ALA A 171 11.28 3.58 15.93
C ALA A 171 10.19 3.35 17.01
N PHE A 172 9.93 2.10 17.39
CA PHE A 172 9.00 1.78 18.48
C PHE A 172 9.47 2.30 19.83
N ARG A 173 10.78 2.25 20.11
CA ARG A 173 11.37 2.80 21.34
C ARG A 173 11.26 4.32 21.39
N GLU A 174 11.50 5.01 20.28
CA GLU A 174 11.36 6.46 20.20
C GLU A 174 9.91 6.89 20.41
N PHE A 175 8.96 6.21 19.77
CA PHE A 175 7.52 6.47 19.93
C PHE A 175 7.04 6.24 21.37
N THR A 176 7.46 5.14 22.01
CA THR A 176 7.07 4.81 23.40
C THR A 176 7.81 5.65 24.44
N GLY A 177 9.00 6.15 24.13
CA GLY A 177 9.72 7.14 24.94
C GLY A 177 9.01 8.49 24.95
N ALA A 178 8.61 8.99 23.77
CA ALA A 178 7.89 10.26 23.64
C ALA A 178 6.52 10.25 24.35
N ALA A 179 5.81 9.12 24.32
CA ALA A 179 4.52 8.96 25.01
C ALA A 179 4.63 8.86 26.55
N ARG A 180 5.83 8.67 27.11
CA ARG A 180 6.07 8.65 28.56
C ARG A 180 6.46 10.01 29.14
N GLU A 181 6.83 10.96 28.27
CA GLU A 181 7.26 12.31 28.65
C GLU A 181 6.14 13.37 28.49
N SER A 182 4.96 12.96 28.00
CA SER A 182 3.73 13.77 27.88
C SER A 182 2.71 13.44 28.97
#